data_AF-A0A222P5Q2-F1
#
_entry.id   AF-A0A222P5Q2-F1
#
_cell.length_a   1.000
_cell.length_b   1.000
_cell.length_c   1.000
_cell.angle_alpha   90.00
_cell.angle_beta   90.00
_cell.angle_gamma   90.00
#
_symmetry.space_group_name_H-M   'P 1'
#
loop_
_entity.id
_entity.type
_entity.pdbx_description
1 polymer ?
#
loop_
_entity_poly.entity_id
_entity_poly.type
_entity_poly.pdbx_seq_one_letter_code
_entity_poly.pdbx_strand_id
1 'polypeptide(L)'
;MGKTMRAFIFLSMLLSTFSLQADTMEHYMNISNAIPQMEMKADPQAQAWARSARNVLIITDESIAETLLQANELAKSQGKPLFCLPPGTALNAVTLNGIILETYRTISSQQSDKDKMTVSQVAWLGVTKKYPCEADAHGKQMEHMAALLTH
;
A
#
# COMPACT_ATOMS: atom_id res chain seq x y z
N MET A 1 2.65 -34.70 26.90
CA MET A 1 2.13 -33.34 26.65
C MET A 1 0.60 -33.43 26.50
N GLY A 2 -0.16 -33.04 27.53
CA GLY A 2 -1.61 -33.30 27.60
C GLY A 2 -2.43 -32.50 26.59
N LYS A 3 -3.58 -33.04 26.16
CA LYS A 3 -4.54 -32.38 25.25
C LYS A 3 -4.91 -30.96 25.72
N THR A 4 -5.02 -30.75 27.03
CA THR A 4 -5.24 -29.46 27.69
C THR A 4 -4.10 -28.46 27.45
N MET A 5 -2.83 -28.89 27.54
CA MET A 5 -1.68 -28.00 27.32
C MET A 5 -1.56 -27.56 25.86
N ARG A 6 -1.95 -28.42 24.91
CA ARG A 6 -2.05 -28.04 23.49
C ARG A 6 -3.14 -26.99 23.26
N ALA A 7 -4.30 -27.14 23.89
CA ALA A 7 -5.40 -26.17 23.79
C ALA A 7 -5.00 -24.78 24.33
N PHE A 8 -4.29 -24.72 25.46
CA PHE A 8 -3.79 -23.45 26.02
C PHE A 8 -2.78 -22.75 25.11
N ILE A 9 -1.88 -23.50 24.46
CA ILE A 9 -0.91 -22.93 23.52
C ILE A 9 -1.63 -22.35 22.29
N PHE A 10 -2.59 -23.07 21.72
CA PHE A 10 -3.39 -22.57 20.59
C PHE A 10 -4.20 -21.33 20.96
N LEU A 11 -4.82 -21.30 22.13
CA LEU A 11 -5.59 -20.13 22.60
C LEU A 11 -4.70 -18.90 22.83
N SER A 12 -3.50 -19.10 23.37
CA SER A 12 -2.50 -18.04 23.56
C SER A 12 -2.03 -17.45 22.23
N MET A 13 -1.77 -18.30 21.22
CA MET A 13 -1.41 -17.86 19.87
C MET A 13 -2.53 -17.09 19.14
N LEU A 14 -3.80 -17.43 19.39
CA LEU A 14 -4.93 -16.72 18.80
C LEU A 14 -5.07 -15.30 19.37
N LEU A 15 -4.88 -15.15 20.68
CA LEU A 15 -5.05 -13.87 21.38
C LEU A 15 -3.96 -12.84 21.05
N SER A 16 -2.76 -13.27 20.65
CA SER A 16 -1.65 -12.38 20.31
C SER A 16 -1.76 -11.73 18.91
N THR A 17 -2.69 -12.16 18.06
CA THR A 17 -2.89 -11.58 16.72
C THR A 17 -3.62 -10.24 16.72
N PHE A 18 -4.33 -9.90 17.81
CA PHE A 18 -5.16 -8.68 17.89
C PHE A 18 -4.39 -7.39 18.18
N SER A 19 -3.06 -7.46 18.40
CA SER A 19 -2.24 -6.29 18.75
C SER A 19 -1.47 -5.69 17.57
N LEU A 20 -1.67 -6.19 16.35
CA LEU A 20 -1.05 -5.61 15.16
C LEU A 20 -1.80 -4.34 14.73
N GLN A 21 -1.32 -3.17 15.17
CA GLN A 21 -1.69 -1.90 14.54
C GLN A 21 -0.79 -1.66 13.34
N ALA A 22 -1.37 -1.72 12.14
CA ALA A 22 -0.77 -1.10 10.97
C ALA A 22 -0.99 0.42 11.05
N ASP A 23 -0.02 1.19 10.54
CA ASP A 23 -0.19 2.64 10.43
C ASP A 23 -1.38 2.98 9.56
N THR A 24 -2.27 3.80 10.11
CA THR A 24 -3.47 4.28 9.43
C THR A 24 -3.16 5.56 8.66
N MET A 25 -4.02 5.89 7.70
CA MET A 25 -3.93 7.16 6.99
C MET A 25 -4.10 8.35 7.93
N GLU A 26 -4.90 8.24 8.99
CA GLU A 26 -4.98 9.28 10.01
C GLU A 26 -3.61 9.62 10.60
N HIS A 27 -2.86 8.60 11.04
CA HIS A 27 -1.55 8.80 11.63
C HIS A 27 -0.55 9.37 10.60
N TYR A 28 -0.55 8.79 9.40
CA TYR A 28 0.29 9.23 8.30
C TYR A 28 0.05 10.71 7.93
N MET A 29 -1.22 11.11 7.80
CA MET A 29 -1.59 12.48 7.45
C MET A 29 -1.31 13.45 8.60
N ASN A 30 -1.49 13.04 9.85
CA ASN A 30 -1.14 13.86 11.01
C ASN A 30 0.36 14.19 11.03
N ILE A 31 1.24 13.21 10.77
CA ILE A 31 2.68 13.45 10.66
C ILE A 31 3.00 14.34 9.45
N SER A 32 2.48 13.97 8.28
CA SER A 32 2.71 14.68 7.01
C SER A 32 2.34 16.16 7.09
N ASN A 33 1.19 16.48 7.70
CA ASN A 33 0.72 17.85 7.87
C ASN A 33 1.48 18.63 8.97
N ALA A 34 2.04 17.95 9.96
CA ALA A 34 2.79 18.57 11.05
C ALA A 34 4.23 18.93 10.65
N ILE A 35 4.84 18.19 9.72
CA ILE A 35 6.23 18.43 9.26
C ILE A 35 6.46 19.90 8.86
N PRO A 36 5.67 20.51 7.93
CA PRO A 36 5.90 21.90 7.54
C PRO A 36 5.80 22.88 8.71
N GLN A 37 4.86 22.63 9.63
CA GLN A 37 4.66 23.49 10.81
C GLN A 37 5.87 23.44 11.74
N MET A 38 6.49 22.27 11.87
CA MET A 38 7.66 22.07 12.72
C MET A 38 8.95 22.60 12.08
N GLU A 39 9.05 22.60 10.76
CA GLU A 39 10.17 23.22 10.02
C GLU A 39 10.17 24.74 10.11
N MET A 40 8.98 25.36 10.14
CA MET A 40 8.86 26.81 10.30
C MET A 40 9.22 27.29 11.70
N LYS A 41 9.24 26.40 12.70
CA LYS A 41 9.69 26.76 14.05
C LYS A 41 11.21 26.94 14.05
N ALA A 42 11.67 28.05 14.63
CA ALA A 42 13.10 28.32 14.82
C ALA A 42 13.75 27.51 15.96
N ASP A 43 13.00 26.57 16.55
CA ASP A 43 13.48 25.71 17.63
C ASP A 43 14.25 24.49 17.07
N PRO A 44 15.50 24.23 17.51
CA PRO A 44 16.30 23.11 17.01
C PRO A 44 15.65 21.74 17.23
N GLN A 45 14.91 21.55 18.32
CA GLN A 45 14.25 20.28 18.61
C GLN A 45 13.08 20.04 17.63
N ALA A 46 12.30 21.07 17.32
CA ALA A 46 11.24 21.01 16.33
C ALA A 46 11.77 20.65 14.93
N GLN A 47 12.90 21.26 14.52
CA GLN A 47 13.53 20.95 13.24
C GLN A 47 14.16 19.54 13.21
N ALA A 48 14.71 19.08 14.34
CA ALA A 48 15.19 17.70 14.46
C ALA A 48 14.03 16.69 14.35
N TRP A 49 12.91 16.97 15.03
CA TRP A 49 11.69 16.17 14.89
C TRP A 49 11.20 16.12 13.44
N ALA A 50 11.14 17.25 12.75
CA ALA A 50 10.68 17.31 11.36
C ALA A 50 11.56 16.47 10.42
N ARG A 51 12.89 16.54 10.58
CA ARG A 51 13.83 15.70 9.81
C ARG A 51 13.61 14.21 10.07
N SER A 52 13.46 13.81 11.33
CA SER A 52 13.19 12.42 11.69
C SER A 52 11.85 11.94 11.15
N ALA A 53 10.79 12.75 11.29
CA ALA A 53 9.46 12.44 10.78
C ALA A 53 9.44 12.26 9.26
N ARG A 54 10.17 13.11 8.50
CA ARG A 54 10.34 12.92 7.05
C ARG A 54 11.01 11.59 6.72
N ASN A 55 12.08 11.25 7.42
CA ASN A 55 12.78 9.99 7.19
C ASN A 55 11.87 8.78 7.49
N VAL A 56 11.06 8.85 8.54
CA VAL A 56 10.06 7.81 8.85
C VAL A 56 9.09 7.64 7.67
N LEU A 57 8.49 8.73 7.17
CA LEU A 57 7.56 8.63 6.04
C LEU A 57 8.23 8.11 4.77
N ILE A 58 9.47 8.54 4.47
CA ILE A 58 10.24 8.04 3.33
C ILE A 58 10.48 6.54 3.45
N ILE A 59 10.95 6.06 4.61
CA ILE A 59 11.23 4.64 4.84
C ILE A 59 9.94 3.82 4.79
N THR A 60 8.83 4.35 5.32
CA THR A 60 7.51 3.73 5.19
C THR A 60 7.11 3.58 3.74
N ASP A 61 7.22 4.64 2.94
CA ASP A 61 6.86 4.62 1.52
C ASP A 61 7.81 3.71 0.71
N GLU A 62 9.11 3.67 1.00
CA GLU A 62 10.08 2.73 0.41
C GLU A 62 9.74 1.28 0.72
N SER A 63 9.45 0.99 1.99
CA SER A 63 9.13 -0.38 2.44
C SER A 63 7.85 -0.88 1.77
N ILE A 64 6.83 -0.02 1.65
CA ILE A 64 5.60 -0.36 0.94
C ILE A 64 5.86 -0.53 -0.55
N ALA A 65 6.61 0.38 -1.18
CA ALA A 65 6.92 0.29 -2.61
C ALA A 65 7.66 -1.00 -2.95
N GLU A 66 8.68 -1.36 -2.16
CA GLU A 66 9.43 -2.59 -2.31
C GLU A 66 8.53 -3.82 -2.12
N THR A 67 7.69 -3.83 -1.08
CA THR A 67 6.73 -4.92 -0.84
C THR A 67 5.78 -5.10 -2.02
N LEU A 68 5.26 -4.00 -2.58
CA LEU A 68 4.37 -4.03 -3.73
C LEU A 68 5.09 -4.52 -4.99
N LEU A 69 6.33 -4.10 -5.22
CA LEU A 69 7.15 -4.58 -6.34
C LEU A 69 7.44 -6.07 -6.23
N GLN A 70 7.83 -6.56 -5.05
CA GLN A 70 8.09 -7.98 -4.80
C GLN A 70 6.81 -8.82 -4.99
N ALA A 71 5.68 -8.36 -4.44
CA ALA A 71 4.40 -9.02 -4.62
C ALA A 71 3.98 -9.06 -6.09
N ASN A 72 4.22 -7.98 -6.83
CA ASN A 72 3.91 -7.91 -8.26
C ASN A 72 4.82 -8.82 -9.09
N GLU A 73 6.11 -8.92 -8.77
CA GLU A 73 7.04 -9.82 -9.48
C GLU A 73 6.64 -11.29 -9.26
N LEU A 74 6.26 -11.66 -8.03
CA LEU A 74 5.70 -12.97 -7.74
C LEU A 74 4.42 -13.23 -8.56
N ALA A 75 3.48 -12.29 -8.57
CA ALA A 75 2.23 -12.45 -9.32
C ALA A 75 2.45 -12.50 -10.84
N LYS A 76 3.43 -11.75 -11.35
CA LYS A 76 3.87 -11.78 -12.76
C LYS A 76 4.44 -13.15 -13.13
N SER A 77 5.24 -13.77 -12.26
CA SER A 77 5.73 -15.15 -12.49
C SER A 77 4.60 -16.20 -12.54
N GLN A 78 3.44 -15.87 -11.96
CA GLN A 78 2.21 -16.68 -12.03
C GLN A 78 1.31 -16.30 -13.21
N GLY A 79 1.77 -15.42 -14.11
CA GLY A 79 1.03 -14.95 -15.28
C GLY A 79 -0.09 -13.96 -14.97
N LYS A 80 -0.16 -13.43 -13.74
CA LYS A 80 -1.22 -12.51 -13.29
C LYS A 80 -0.62 -11.32 -12.52
N PRO A 81 0.08 -10.39 -13.20
CA PRO A 81 0.62 -9.20 -12.55
C PRO A 81 -0.49 -8.41 -11.86
N LEU A 82 -0.16 -7.82 -10.72
CA LEU A 82 -1.05 -6.99 -9.91
C LEU A 82 -1.21 -5.58 -10.50
N PHE A 83 -0.12 -5.06 -11.09
CA PHE A 83 -0.07 -3.77 -11.78
C PHE A 83 1.10 -3.76 -12.79
N CYS A 84 1.04 -2.86 -13.77
CA CYS A 84 1.99 -2.83 -14.88
C CYS A 84 2.67 -1.46 -14.98
N LEU A 85 3.89 -1.37 -14.45
CA LEU A 85 4.69 -0.15 -14.53
C LEU A 85 5.17 0.09 -15.97
N PRO A 86 4.97 1.29 -16.54
CA PRO A 86 5.53 1.64 -17.85
C PRO A 86 7.06 1.57 -17.83
N PRO A 87 7.71 1.26 -18.97
CA PRO A 87 9.17 1.26 -19.08
C PRO A 87 9.79 2.57 -18.55
N GLY A 88 10.86 2.45 -17.76
CA GLY A 88 11.54 3.60 -17.15
C GLY A 88 10.83 4.20 -15.93
N THR A 89 9.67 3.69 -15.52
CA THR A 89 8.98 4.14 -14.31
C THR A 89 9.50 3.38 -13.09
N ALA A 90 9.90 4.11 -12.05
CA ALA A 90 10.26 3.54 -10.75
C ALA A 90 9.15 3.77 -9.72
N LEU A 91 8.72 2.71 -9.03
CA LEU A 91 7.91 2.84 -7.83
C LEU A 91 8.85 2.99 -6.62
N ASN A 92 9.20 4.24 -6.30
CA ASN A 92 10.05 4.61 -5.16
C ASN A 92 9.27 5.46 -4.14
N ALA A 93 9.91 5.84 -3.02
CA ALA A 93 9.26 6.64 -1.96
C ALA A 93 8.53 7.88 -2.50
N VAL A 94 9.20 8.69 -3.31
CA VAL A 94 8.64 9.94 -3.86
C VAL A 94 7.41 9.67 -4.71
N THR A 95 7.50 8.69 -5.61
CA THR A 95 6.39 8.34 -6.51
C THR A 95 5.23 7.74 -5.72
N LEU A 96 5.51 6.85 -4.76
CA LEU A 96 4.49 6.21 -3.95
C LEU A 96 3.81 7.21 -3.00
N ASN A 97 4.56 8.11 -2.37
CA ASN A 97 4.03 9.21 -1.56
C ASN A 97 2.98 10.01 -2.34
N GLY A 98 3.33 10.43 -3.56
CA GLY A 98 2.42 11.16 -4.44
C GLY A 98 1.15 10.36 -4.74
N ILE A 99 1.28 9.07 -5.03
CA ILE A 99 0.15 8.15 -5.26
C ILE A 99 -0.73 8.03 -4.02
N ILE A 100 -0.15 7.84 -2.83
CA ILE A 100 -0.88 7.72 -1.56
C ILE A 100 -1.69 8.99 -1.30
N LEU A 101 -1.06 10.17 -1.41
CA LEU A 101 -1.72 11.45 -1.15
C LEU A 101 -2.82 11.75 -2.17
N GLU A 102 -2.59 11.49 -3.46
CA GLU A 102 -3.60 11.63 -4.51
C GLU A 102 -4.77 10.67 -4.29
N THR A 103 -4.49 9.41 -3.98
CA THR A 103 -5.50 8.39 -3.75
C THR A 103 -6.32 8.70 -2.51
N TYR A 104 -5.67 9.04 -1.40
CA TYR A 104 -6.35 9.46 -0.18
C TYR A 104 -7.25 10.68 -0.42
N ARG A 105 -6.86 11.66 -1.25
CA ARG A 105 -7.74 12.80 -1.56
C ARG A 105 -8.94 12.41 -2.43
N THR A 106 -8.77 11.44 -3.32
CA THR A 106 -9.75 11.12 -4.38
C THR A 106 -10.63 9.91 -4.11
N ILE A 107 -10.34 9.09 -3.07
CA ILE A 107 -11.22 7.99 -2.66
C ILE A 107 -12.60 8.55 -2.32
N SER A 108 -13.62 8.04 -3.03
CA SER A 108 -15.02 8.34 -2.80
C SER A 108 -15.53 7.58 -1.57
N SER A 109 -15.21 8.09 -0.38
CA SER A 109 -15.70 7.59 0.90
C SER A 109 -15.73 8.72 1.93
N GLN A 110 -16.42 8.49 3.05
CA GLN A 110 -16.42 9.42 4.17
C GLN A 110 -15.01 9.54 4.77
N GLN A 111 -14.69 10.72 5.30
CA GLN A 111 -13.36 11.00 5.86
C GLN A 111 -12.98 10.00 6.96
N SER A 112 -13.92 9.69 7.86
CA SER A 112 -13.75 8.71 8.95
C SER A 112 -13.40 7.30 8.47
N ASP A 113 -13.84 6.92 7.28
CA ASP A 113 -13.58 5.59 6.73
C ASP A 113 -12.20 5.56 6.08
N LYS A 114 -11.84 6.63 5.36
CA LYS A 114 -10.52 6.81 4.75
C LYS A 114 -9.41 6.86 5.79
N ASP A 115 -9.68 7.52 6.91
CA ASP A 115 -8.74 7.68 8.03
C ASP A 115 -8.36 6.36 8.68
N LYS A 116 -9.27 5.37 8.66
CA LYS A 116 -9.06 4.03 9.20
C LYS A 116 -8.35 3.08 8.24
N MET A 117 -8.22 3.44 6.97
CA MET A 117 -7.48 2.62 6.00
C MET A 117 -6.00 2.63 6.37
N THR A 118 -5.32 1.51 6.16
CA THR A 118 -3.87 1.46 6.32
C THR A 118 -3.18 2.20 5.17
N VAL A 119 -1.97 2.70 5.42
CA VAL A 119 -1.17 3.36 4.38
C VAL A 119 -0.96 2.41 3.19
N SER A 120 -0.66 1.13 3.44
CA SER A 120 -0.47 0.12 2.40
C SER A 120 -1.74 -0.18 1.60
N GLN A 121 -2.93 -0.13 2.23
CA GLN A 121 -4.19 -0.29 1.51
C GLN A 121 -4.44 0.85 0.53
N VAL A 122 -4.21 2.09 0.96
CA VAL A 122 -4.35 3.26 0.08
C VAL A 122 -3.30 3.26 -1.02
N ALA A 123 -2.04 2.91 -0.68
CA ALA A 123 -0.96 2.74 -1.65
C ALA A 123 -1.33 1.71 -2.72
N TRP A 124 -1.82 0.53 -2.31
CA TRP A 124 -2.27 -0.53 -3.21
C TRP A 124 -3.37 -0.05 -4.16
N LEU A 125 -4.41 0.58 -3.64
CA LEU A 125 -5.50 1.12 -4.45
C LEU A 125 -5.00 2.13 -5.47
N GLY A 126 -4.10 3.01 -5.06
CA GLY A 126 -3.52 4.03 -5.92
C GLY A 126 -2.66 3.44 -7.04
N VAL A 127 -1.76 2.51 -6.71
CA VAL A 127 -0.84 1.89 -7.66
C VAL A 127 -1.61 1.08 -8.70
N THR A 128 -2.55 0.24 -8.28
CA THR A 128 -3.35 -0.59 -9.20
C THR A 128 -4.27 0.24 -10.09
N LYS A 129 -4.78 1.36 -9.58
CA LYS A 129 -5.57 2.31 -10.39
C LYS A 129 -4.72 3.11 -11.37
N LYS A 130 -3.52 3.54 -10.96
CA LYS A 130 -2.62 4.36 -11.78
C LYS A 130 -1.91 3.56 -12.87
N TYR A 131 -1.65 2.28 -12.61
CA TYR A 131 -0.89 1.38 -13.49
C TYR A 131 -1.67 0.08 -13.77
N PRO A 132 -2.86 0.16 -14.39
CA PRO A 132 -3.61 -1.04 -14.73
C PRO A 132 -2.82 -1.86 -15.76
N CYS A 133 -2.82 -3.19 -15.60
CA CYS A 133 -2.37 -4.07 -16.67
C CYS A 133 -3.42 -4.14 -17.77
N GLU A 134 -3.00 -4.10 -19.03
CA GLU A 134 -3.92 -4.38 -20.14
C GLU A 134 -4.46 -5.81 -20.01
N ALA A 135 -5.77 -5.97 -20.24
CA ALA A 135 -6.35 -7.31 -20.34
C ALA A 135 -5.72 -8.01 -21.53
N ASP A 136 -5.08 -9.15 -21.28
CA ASP A 136 -4.34 -9.95 -22.24
C ASP A 136 -5.09 -10.02 -23.58
N ALA A 137 -4.55 -9.37 -24.62
CA ALA A 137 -5.17 -9.31 -25.94
C ALA A 137 -5.39 -10.72 -26.53
N HIS A 138 -4.60 -11.70 -26.09
CA HIS A 138 -4.75 -13.12 -26.46
C HIS A 138 -6.05 -13.75 -25.94
N GLY A 139 -6.52 -13.36 -24.75
CA GLY A 139 -7.80 -13.83 -24.21
C GLY A 139 -8.99 -13.34 -25.03
N LYS A 140 -8.98 -12.05 -25.40
CA LYS A 140 -10.00 -11.45 -26.27
C LYS A 140 -9.98 -12.00 -27.69
N GLN A 141 -8.80 -12.32 -28.22
CA GLN A 141 -8.68 -12.87 -29.58
C GLN A 141 -9.21 -14.31 -29.67
N MET A 142 -8.95 -15.16 -28.66
CA MET A 142 -9.57 -16.49 -28.57
C MET A 142 -11.09 -16.42 -28.36
N GLU A 143 -11.58 -15.48 -27.54
CA GLU A 143 -13.02 -15.29 -27.31
C GLU A 143 -13.74 -14.84 -28.59
N HIS A 144 -13.12 -13.95 -29.37
CA HIS A 144 -13.64 -13.50 -30.67
C HIS A 144 -13.56 -14.61 -31.74
N MET A 145 -12.53 -15.46 -31.72
CA MET A 145 -12.44 -16.62 -32.63
C MET A 145 -13.44 -17.73 -32.25
N ALA A 146 -13.69 -17.97 -30.96
CA ALA A 146 -14.70 -18.91 -30.51
C ALA A 146 -16.13 -18.47 -30.88
N ALA A 147 -16.42 -17.16 -30.82
CA ALA A 147 -17.68 -16.58 -31.26
C ALA A 147 -17.89 -16.68 -32.79
N LEU A 148 -16.81 -16.66 -33.58
CA LEU A 148 -16.88 -16.83 -35.04
C LEU A 148 -17.01 -18.29 -35.49
N LEU A 149 -16.66 -19.25 -34.64
CA LEU A 149 -16.75 -20.69 -34.93
C LEU A 149 -18.08 -21.32 -34.46
N THR A 150 -18.94 -20.55 -33.81
CA THR A 150 -20.26 -20.99 -33.31
C THR A 150 -21.44 -20.55 -34.19
N HIS A 151 -21.16 -19.92 -35.35
CA HIS A 151 -22.08 -19.64 -36.44
C HIS A 151 -21.68 -20.41 -37.70
#